data_AF-A0A944YCW7-F1
#
_entry.id   AF-A0A944YCW7-F1
#
_cell.length_a   1.000
_cell.length_b   1.000
_cell.length_c   1.000
_cell.angle_alpha   90.00
_cell.angle_beta   90.00
_cell.angle_gamma   90.00
#
_symmetry.space_group_name_H-M   'P 1'
#
loop_
_entity.id
_entity.type
_entity.pdbx_description
1 polymer ?
#
loop_
_entity_poly.entity_id
_entity_poly.type
_entity_poly.pdbx_seq_one_letter_code
_entity_poly.pdbx_strand_id
1 'polypeptide(L)'
;MKSLRLLAVVFCLAVIAPWLRADHSASPPNILFIFADDVGQEVLECYGGQSYPTPHLNELARSGMKFNHAYSMPVCHPSRLTLMSGKYPFRHGKVAWGDFPKEAEDQTFSR
;
A
#
# COMPACT_ATOMS: atom_id res chain seq x y z
N MET A 1 -37.90 -13.78 43.35
CA MET A 1 -38.09 -13.16 42.00
C MET A 1 -36.89 -12.33 41.52
N LYS A 2 -36.20 -11.57 42.39
CA LYS A 2 -35.00 -10.78 41.99
C LYS A 2 -33.77 -11.65 41.63
N SER A 3 -33.57 -12.76 42.35
CA SER A 3 -32.47 -13.73 42.12
C SER A 3 -32.59 -14.48 40.78
N LEU A 4 -33.81 -14.84 40.36
CA LEU A 4 -34.05 -15.54 39.09
C LEU A 4 -33.79 -14.64 37.87
N ARG A 5 -34.07 -13.33 38.00
CA ARG A 5 -33.74 -12.33 36.98
C ARG A 5 -32.23 -12.11 36.86
N LEU A 6 -31.50 -12.14 37.98
CA LEU A 6 -30.05 -11.99 37.99
C LEU A 6 -29.36 -13.18 37.30
N LEU A 7 -29.81 -14.41 37.57
CA LEU A 7 -29.31 -15.62 36.92
C LEU A 7 -29.57 -15.62 35.40
N ALA A 8 -30.76 -15.17 34.97
CA ALA A 8 -31.09 -15.06 33.56
C ALA A 8 -30.19 -14.04 32.81
N VAL A 9 -29.87 -12.92 33.45
CA VAL A 9 -28.96 -11.91 32.87
C VAL A 9 -27.53 -12.44 32.76
N VAL A 10 -27.02 -13.12 33.80
CA VAL A 10 -25.69 -13.74 33.77
C VAL A 10 -25.60 -14.82 32.69
N PHE A 11 -26.65 -15.63 32.55
CA PHE A 11 -26.73 -16.65 31.50
C PHE A 11 -26.76 -16.01 30.10
N CYS A 12 -27.57 -14.98 29.88
CA CYS A 12 -27.57 -14.23 28.61
C CYS A 12 -26.20 -13.63 28.29
N LEU A 13 -25.53 -13.01 29.27
CA LEU A 13 -24.20 -12.44 29.07
C LEU A 13 -23.15 -13.50 28.74
N ALA A 14 -23.19 -14.66 29.41
CA ALA A 14 -22.28 -15.77 29.16
C ALA A 14 -22.50 -16.39 27.77
N VAL A 15 -23.75 -16.41 27.27
CA VAL A 15 -24.07 -16.91 25.92
C VAL A 15 -23.69 -15.90 24.85
N ILE A 16 -23.78 -14.59 25.11
CA ILE A 16 -23.52 -13.53 24.12
C ILE A 16 -22.02 -13.21 24.00
N ALA A 17 -21.25 -13.26 25.09
CA ALA A 17 -19.83 -12.89 25.11
C ALA A 17 -18.92 -13.61 24.07
N PRO A 18 -19.11 -14.90 23.74
CA PRO A 18 -18.32 -15.58 22.71
C PRO A 18 -18.58 -15.05 21.30
N TRP A 19 -19.79 -14.53 21.03
CA TRP A 19 -20.20 -13.99 19.73
C TRP A 19 -19.67 -12.57 19.50
N LEU A 20 -19.26 -11.87 20.56
CA LEU A 20 -18.59 -10.58 20.45
C LEU A 20 -17.08 -10.71 20.19
N ARG A 21 -16.53 -11.91 20.14
CA ARG A 21 -15.14 -12.10 19.72
C ARG A 21 -15.05 -11.94 18.21
N ALA A 22 -14.73 -10.73 17.78
CA ALA A 22 -14.23 -10.51 16.43
C ALA A 22 -12.98 -11.38 16.26
N ASP A 23 -13.04 -12.31 15.32
CA ASP A 23 -11.89 -13.11 14.93
C ASP A 23 -10.90 -12.14 14.27
N HIS A 24 -9.94 -11.68 15.04
CA HIS A 24 -8.89 -10.80 14.55
C HIS A 24 -7.79 -11.66 13.90
N SER A 25 -8.17 -12.60 13.05
CA SER A 25 -7.24 -13.14 12.08
C SER A 25 -6.87 -11.97 11.18
N ALA A 26 -5.69 -11.39 11.41
CA ALA A 26 -5.20 -10.28 10.62
C ALA A 26 -4.94 -10.79 9.20
N SER A 27 -5.99 -10.77 8.37
CA SER A 27 -5.87 -11.03 6.95
C SER A 27 -4.82 -10.06 6.38
N PRO A 28 -3.96 -10.51 5.47
CA PRO A 28 -3.03 -9.62 4.80
C PRO A 28 -3.79 -8.41 4.22
N PRO A 29 -3.26 -7.19 4.35
CA PRO A 29 -3.91 -6.02 3.79
C PRO A 29 -3.93 -6.12 2.26
N ASN A 30 -4.97 -5.55 1.64
CA ASN A 30 -4.96 -5.33 0.20
C ASN A 30 -3.94 -4.23 -0.12
N ILE A 31 -3.08 -4.46 -1.11
CA ILE A 31 -2.09 -3.48 -1.58
C ILE A 31 -2.58 -2.89 -2.89
N LEU A 32 -2.94 -1.60 -2.88
CA LEU A 32 -3.19 -0.82 -4.10
C LEU A 32 -1.96 0.02 -4.42
N PHE A 33 -1.24 -0.35 -5.48
CA PHE A 33 -0.07 0.37 -5.95
C PHE A 33 -0.42 1.25 -7.16
N ILE A 34 -0.30 2.57 -7.02
CA ILE A 34 -0.58 3.56 -8.07
C ILE A 34 0.75 4.17 -8.52
N PHE A 35 1.03 4.12 -9.82
CA PHE A 35 2.26 4.64 -10.41
C PHE A 35 1.94 5.48 -11.65
N ALA A 36 2.47 6.71 -11.69
CA ALA A 36 2.27 7.64 -12.80
C ALA A 36 3.59 7.80 -13.58
N ASP A 37 3.49 7.87 -14.91
CA ASP A 37 4.64 8.09 -15.78
C ASP A 37 4.89 9.59 -15.96
N ASP A 38 6.16 10.00 -16.00
CA ASP A 38 6.59 11.38 -16.22
C ASP A 38 5.97 12.44 -15.28
N VAL A 39 5.67 12.07 -14.03
CA VAL A 39 5.18 13.01 -13.01
C VAL A 39 6.29 13.38 -12.04
N GLY A 40 6.70 14.65 -12.06
CA GLY A 40 7.59 15.24 -11.06
C GLY A 40 6.85 15.68 -9.79
N GLN A 41 7.56 15.86 -8.68
CA GLN A 41 6.95 16.31 -7.41
C GLN A 41 6.48 17.76 -7.48
N GLU A 42 7.13 18.58 -8.32
CA GLU A 42 6.91 20.01 -8.47
C GLU A 42 5.52 20.39 -8.97
N VAL A 43 4.79 19.44 -9.58
CA VAL A 43 3.41 19.67 -10.04
C VAL A 43 2.35 19.35 -8.99
N LEU A 44 2.72 18.72 -7.88
CA LEU A 44 1.79 18.26 -6.84
C LEU A 44 1.63 19.28 -5.72
N GLU A 45 0.40 19.67 -5.38
CA GLU A 45 0.15 20.69 -4.33
C GLU A 45 0.67 20.25 -2.96
N CYS A 46 0.62 18.94 -2.65
CA CYS A 46 1.16 18.40 -1.39
C CYS A 46 2.68 18.54 -1.25
N TYR A 47 3.40 18.84 -2.34
CA TYR A 47 4.82 19.20 -2.37
C TYR A 47 5.07 20.69 -2.66
N GLY A 48 4.02 21.52 -2.73
CA GLY A 48 4.10 22.96 -2.98
C GLY A 48 3.89 23.37 -4.44
N GLY A 49 3.53 22.43 -5.32
CA GLY A 49 3.14 22.73 -6.70
C GLY A 49 1.90 23.61 -6.80
N GLN A 50 1.84 24.45 -7.83
CA GLN A 50 0.75 25.43 -8.04
C GLN A 50 0.12 25.35 -9.43
N SER A 51 0.65 24.49 -10.31
CA SER A 51 0.21 24.42 -11.71
C SER A 51 -1.16 23.78 -11.87
N TYR A 52 -1.52 22.82 -11.01
CA TYR A 52 -2.75 22.04 -11.13
C TYR A 52 -3.37 21.72 -9.77
N PRO A 53 -4.71 21.71 -9.66
CA PRO A 53 -5.38 21.20 -8.47
C PRO A 53 -5.25 19.66 -8.40
N THR A 54 -4.80 19.17 -7.25
CA THR A 54 -4.57 17.75 -6.94
C THR A 54 -5.26 17.33 -5.63
N PRO A 55 -6.57 17.63 -5.44
CA PRO A 55 -7.24 17.53 -4.14
C PRO A 55 -7.24 16.11 -3.55
N HIS A 56 -7.36 15.08 -4.39
CA HIS A 56 -7.33 13.68 -3.93
C HIS A 56 -5.94 13.23 -3.46
N LEU A 57 -4.86 13.72 -4.10
CA LEU A 57 -3.50 13.43 -3.67
C LEU A 57 -3.13 14.21 -2.40
N ASN A 58 -3.67 15.42 -2.23
CA ASN A 58 -3.53 16.18 -0.99
C ASN A 58 -4.16 15.44 0.19
N GLU A 59 -5.37 14.93 0.01
CA GLU A 59 -6.06 14.16 1.04
C GLU A 59 -5.33 12.85 1.36
N LEU A 60 -4.80 12.16 0.35
CA LEU A 60 -3.97 10.97 0.54
C LEU A 60 -2.71 11.28 1.35
N ALA A 61 -2.01 12.37 1.04
CA ALA A 61 -0.82 12.80 1.77
C ALA A 61 -1.12 13.25 3.21
N ARG A 62 -2.29 13.87 3.46
CA ARG A 62 -2.72 14.35 4.77
C ARG A 62 -3.18 13.23 5.70
N SER A 63 -3.86 12.23 5.13
CA SER A 63 -4.38 11.07 5.88
C SER A 63 -3.36 9.94 6.04
N GLY A 64 -2.27 9.97 5.28
CA GLY A 64 -1.23 8.96 5.27
C GLY A 64 0.16 9.51 5.53
N MET A 65 1.12 9.00 4.75
CA MET A 65 2.53 9.36 4.84
C MET A 65 2.98 10.01 3.53
N LYS A 66 3.81 11.05 3.62
CA LYS A 66 4.43 11.75 2.49
C LYS A 66 5.95 11.65 2.60
N PHE A 67 6.62 11.29 1.51
CA PHE A 67 8.08 11.16 1.47
C PHE A 67 8.72 12.36 0.77
N ASN A 68 9.50 13.17 1.50
CA ASN A 68 10.21 14.31 0.90
C ASN A 68 11.48 13.89 0.11
N HIS A 69 11.90 12.64 0.25
CA HIS A 69 13.09 12.10 -0.40
C HIS A 69 12.78 10.72 -0.99
N ALA A 70 12.25 10.70 -2.21
CA ALA A 70 12.02 9.51 -3.01
C ALA A 70 12.72 9.67 -4.37
N TYR A 71 13.49 8.66 -4.78
CA TYR A 71 14.34 8.73 -5.96
C TYR A 71 13.94 7.65 -6.97
N SER A 72 13.93 8.02 -8.25
CA SER A 72 13.68 7.12 -9.38
C SER A 72 14.92 7.02 -10.28
N MET A 73 14.94 6.02 -11.17
CA MET A 73 15.87 6.05 -12.29
C MET A 73 15.40 7.09 -13.31
N PRO A 74 16.32 7.73 -14.05
CA PRO A 74 15.96 8.85 -14.93
C PRO A 74 15.19 8.44 -16.20
N VAL A 75 14.82 7.17 -16.35
CA VAL A 75 14.07 6.67 -17.52
C VAL A 75 13.05 5.59 -17.09
N CYS A 76 11.96 5.46 -17.85
CA CYS A 76 10.83 4.58 -17.58
C CYS A 76 11.22 3.11 -17.35
N HIS A 77 11.95 2.49 -18.28
CA HIS A 77 12.34 1.08 -18.19
C HIS A 77 13.21 0.76 -16.96
N PRO A 78 14.35 1.44 -16.69
CA PRO A 78 15.13 1.14 -15.48
C PRO A 78 14.36 1.46 -14.19
N SER A 79 13.48 2.46 -14.17
CA SER A 79 12.61 2.73 -13.01
C SER A 79 11.67 1.57 -12.74
N ARG A 80 10.99 1.06 -13.77
CA ARG A 80 10.09 -0.08 -13.67
C ARG A 80 10.83 -1.36 -13.30
N LEU A 81 12.02 -1.60 -13.85
CA LEU A 81 12.87 -2.72 -13.46
C LEU A 81 13.22 -2.67 -11.97
N THR A 82 13.65 -1.52 -11.46
CA THR A 82 14.00 -1.39 -10.04
C THR A 82 12.81 -1.59 -9.13
N LEU A 83 11.66 -1.06 -9.52
CA LEU A 83 10.40 -1.16 -8.78
C LEU A 83 9.90 -2.60 -8.71
N MET A 84 9.90 -3.32 -9.83
CA MET A 84 9.38 -4.69 -9.91
C MET A 84 10.31 -5.71 -9.26
N SER A 85 11.63 -5.53 -9.39
CA SER A 85 12.61 -6.52 -8.92
C SER A 85 13.24 -6.22 -7.56
N GLY A 86 13.05 -5.00 -7.04
CA GLY A 86 13.75 -4.51 -5.84
C GLY A 86 15.27 -4.39 -5.99
N LYS A 87 15.80 -4.46 -7.21
CA LYS A 87 17.25 -4.47 -7.49
C LYS A 87 17.64 -3.31 -8.41
N TYR A 88 18.81 -2.72 -8.15
CA TYR A 88 19.40 -1.71 -9.04
C TYR A 88 19.65 -2.26 -10.46
N PRO A 89 19.59 -1.43 -11.52
CA PRO A 89 19.67 -1.90 -12.91
C PRO A 89 20.95 -2.70 -13.22
N PHE A 90 22.10 -2.32 -12.63
CA PHE A 90 23.37 -3.01 -12.85
C PHE A 90 23.38 -4.47 -12.37
N ARG A 91 22.41 -4.87 -11.52
CA ARG A 91 22.27 -6.26 -11.03
C ARG A 91 21.63 -7.19 -12.07
N HIS A 92 21.03 -6.66 -13.12
CA HIS A 92 20.31 -7.43 -14.15
C HIS A 92 21.15 -7.73 -15.40
N GLY A 93 22.44 -7.38 -15.41
CA GLY A 93 23.31 -7.58 -16.57
C GLY A 93 22.87 -6.73 -17.77
N LYS A 94 22.85 -7.33 -18.96
CA LYS A 94 22.45 -6.66 -20.20
C LYS A 94 20.97 -6.89 -20.47
N VAL A 95 20.12 -5.99 -19.96
CA VAL A 95 18.69 -5.94 -20.33
C VAL A 95 18.54 -4.96 -21.49
N ALA A 96 17.90 -5.39 -22.58
CA ALA A 96 17.60 -4.51 -23.69
C ALA A 96 16.37 -3.63 -23.38
N TRP A 97 16.26 -2.49 -24.06
CA TRP A 97 15.11 -1.62 -23.93
C TRP A 97 13.81 -2.37 -24.25
N GLY A 98 12.86 -2.34 -23.33
CA GLY A 98 11.56 -3.02 -23.48
C GLY A 98 11.54 -4.45 -22.93
N ASP A 99 12.69 -5.03 -22.57
CA ASP A 99 12.73 -6.37 -22.00
C ASP A 99 12.58 -6.37 -20.47
N PHE A 100 12.30 -7.54 -19.91
CA PHE A 100 12.40 -7.78 -18.47
C PHE A 100 13.29 -9.01 -18.24
N PRO A 101 14.24 -8.98 -17.29
CA PRO A 101 15.12 -10.11 -17.03
C PRO A 101 14.31 -11.30 -16.53
N LYS A 102 14.36 -12.42 -17.26
CA LYS A 102 13.57 -13.63 -16.98
C LYS A 102 13.79 -14.15 -15.56
N GLU A 103 15.02 -14.06 -15.05
CA GLU A 103 15.39 -14.51 -13.72
C GLU A 103 14.71 -13.68 -12.60
N ALA A 104 14.24 -12.47 -12.92
CA ALA A 104 13.52 -11.62 -11.97
C ALA A 104 12.00 -11.75 -12.08
N GLU A 105 11.45 -12.38 -13.13
CA GLU A 105 10.00 -12.50 -13.33
C GLU A 105 9.31 -13.27 -12.20
N ASP A 106 10.02 -14.24 -11.63
CA ASP A 106 9.54 -15.05 -10.49
C ASP A 106 9.61 -14.31 -9.16
N GLN A 107 10.26 -13.14 -9.12
CA GLN A 107 10.53 -12.36 -7.91
C GLN A 107 9.90 -10.97 -7.96
N THR A 108 8.82 -10.79 -8.73
CA THR A 108 8.09 -9.53 -8.80
C THR A 108 6.99 -9.46 -7.74
N PHE A 109 6.61 -8.24 -7.35
CA PHE A 109 5.49 -8.02 -6.43
C PHE A 109 4.11 -8.39 -7.01
N SER A 110 4.03 -8.74 -8.29
CA SER A 110 2.77 -9.11 -8.96
C SER A 110 2.48 -10.61 -8.95
N ARG A 111 3.29 -11.40 -8.25
CA ARG A 111 3.12 -12.85 -8.06
C ARG A 111 2.67 -13.20 -6.65
#